data_AF-A0AAV5WBS0-F1
#
_entry.id   AF-A0AAV5WBS0-F1
#
_cell.length_a   1.000
_cell.length_b   1.000
_cell.length_c   1.000
_cell.angle_alpha   90.00
_cell.angle_beta   90.00
_cell.angle_gamma   90.00
#
_symmetry.space_group_name_H-M   'P 1'
#
loop_
_entity.id
_entity.type
_entity.pdbx_description
1 polymer ?
#
loop_
_entity_poly.entity_id
_entity_poly.type
_entity_poly.pdbx_seq_one_letter_code
_entity_poly.pdbx_strand_id
1 'polypeptide(L)'
;HLLLAVLCTITAADDVFSVLRTTPMDTQQLQLLNLLFKEAHKQNLDFWKSPTGIGYTVDIMSTKDKIEELKTLFDTLQMPNNRTINDVQQLIIDREVKNKHSKAGLGSFSKRMRDEGGVSNRAKYQFGEYHGYGEIVRWLNEIAQEYPQFARVLSIGTTFEGRNIICIKIGTNTSRTDKKVVWIDGGIHAREWGAIHTALYFIEQLIVGYESNDSQIRSWVDNLNFYIVPVLNPDGFEYTRSDVTPMKRLWRKNRAGITCNKDQWFRDRCCGGIDLNRNFDFHWGGSGSSDDPCSEIYQGASAFSENESQAVRDTMLGSELSGKVQAFITLHTYSQMWIHPYSHARKSVPEDIVELKSVGERAVAALEAVYGTKYRFGTGADILYPSSGGSDDWAKAKGGAKYVYLIELRPGEEVWDGFVLDSRQLIPMGKETWEGIKVVINAVQSAEQDSLQRDQITQAQIAQRTRPGRPTKHRGNSLIGRRPNRPRRPRIRPAPRRADAEVAPRHIIVKSGHFRKSETALRDEEDKKTEPRSILSKPQTEKEIQKPFRPPIARIITQQPIETTTTTTTAAPVQHLQQVQQVQQPRRPAQTSQQAQLVQE
;
A
#
# COMPACT_ATOMS: atom_id res chain seq x y z
N HIS A 1 -19.24 15.89 -56.22
CA HIS A 1 -19.51 15.41 -54.85
C HIS A 1 -19.04 13.96 -54.56
N LEU A 2 -18.07 13.38 -55.29
CA LEU A 2 -17.61 11.99 -55.04
C LEU A 2 -16.13 11.87 -54.60
N LEU A 3 -15.49 12.98 -54.23
CA LEU A 3 -14.06 13.05 -53.88
C LEU A 3 -13.76 13.60 -52.46
N LEU A 4 -14.80 13.92 -51.68
CA LEU A 4 -14.67 14.27 -50.25
C LEU A 4 -14.94 13.09 -49.30
N ALA A 5 -15.44 11.94 -49.81
CA ALA A 5 -15.84 10.80 -48.99
C ALA A 5 -14.67 9.87 -48.56
N VAL A 6 -13.44 10.17 -48.97
CA VAL A 6 -12.25 9.31 -48.77
C VAL A 6 -11.30 9.87 -47.68
N LEU A 7 -11.61 11.01 -47.08
CA LEU A 7 -10.74 11.74 -46.14
C LEU A 7 -11.28 11.86 -44.70
N CYS A 8 -12.27 11.05 -44.31
CA CYS A 8 -12.85 11.08 -42.96
C CYS A 8 -12.92 9.71 -42.26
N THR A 9 -12.03 8.78 -42.64
CA THR A 9 -11.75 7.55 -41.87
C THR A 9 -10.28 7.43 -41.52
N ILE A 10 -9.66 8.53 -41.08
CA ILE A 10 -8.61 8.41 -40.07
C ILE A 10 -9.34 8.07 -38.78
N THR A 11 -9.60 6.77 -38.57
CA THR A 11 -9.67 6.25 -37.22
C THR A 11 -8.40 6.69 -36.52
N ALA A 12 -8.49 7.32 -35.35
CA ALA A 12 -7.32 7.41 -34.49
C ALA A 12 -6.77 5.98 -34.34
N ALA A 13 -5.49 5.78 -34.63
CA ALA A 13 -4.88 4.50 -34.35
C ALA A 13 -4.94 4.32 -32.83
N ASP A 14 -5.67 3.32 -32.36
CA ASP A 14 -5.67 2.97 -30.94
C ASP A 14 -4.24 2.57 -30.58
N ASP A 15 -3.52 3.48 -29.91
CA ASP A 15 -2.10 3.33 -29.60
C ASP A 15 -1.89 2.05 -28.78
N VAL A 16 -1.31 1.01 -29.40
CA VAL A 16 -1.08 -0.26 -28.72
C VAL A 16 -0.03 -0.06 -27.63
N PHE A 17 -0.47 -0.12 -26.37
CA PHE A 17 0.43 -0.04 -25.23
C PHE A 17 1.12 -1.38 -24.98
N SER A 18 2.40 -1.31 -24.64
CA SER A 18 3.23 -2.45 -24.27
C SER A 18 4.02 -2.14 -22.99
N VAL A 19 4.49 -3.18 -22.30
CA VAL A 19 5.40 -3.03 -21.15
C VAL A 19 6.80 -3.51 -21.52
N LEU A 20 7.80 -2.70 -21.18
CA LEU A 20 9.23 -3.00 -21.26
C LEU A 20 9.78 -3.15 -19.85
N ARG A 21 10.31 -4.34 -19.53
CA ARG A 21 11.12 -4.57 -18.34
C ARG A 21 12.57 -4.26 -18.66
N THR A 22 13.27 -3.57 -17.76
CA THR A 22 14.71 -3.31 -17.85
C THR A 22 15.38 -3.40 -16.48
N THR A 23 16.70 -3.58 -16.44
CA THR A 23 17.48 -3.66 -15.20
C THR A 23 18.74 -2.80 -15.32
N PRO A 24 18.93 -1.75 -14.49
CA PRO A 24 20.15 -0.97 -14.48
C PRO A 24 21.29 -1.76 -13.84
N MET A 25 22.40 -1.87 -14.55
CA MET A 25 23.62 -2.60 -14.13
C MET A 25 24.66 -1.70 -13.46
N ASP A 26 24.52 -0.38 -13.59
CA ASP A 26 25.42 0.62 -13.01
C ASP A 26 24.69 1.89 -12.54
N THR A 27 25.45 2.82 -11.94
CA THR A 27 24.93 4.08 -11.38
C THR A 27 24.41 5.06 -12.43
N GLN A 28 25.01 5.12 -13.63
CA GLN A 28 24.58 6.01 -14.71
C GLN A 28 23.26 5.52 -15.32
N GLN A 29 23.15 4.21 -15.56
CA GLN A 29 21.90 3.55 -15.97
C GLN A 29 20.78 3.77 -14.93
N LEU A 30 21.08 3.62 -13.63
CA LEU A 30 20.10 3.90 -12.57
C LEU A 30 19.72 5.40 -12.52
N GLN A 31 20.66 6.33 -12.71
CA GLN A 31 20.39 7.77 -12.76
C GLN A 31 19.49 8.15 -13.95
N LEU A 32 19.71 7.54 -15.13
CA LEU A 32 18.83 7.70 -16.29
C LEU A 32 17.40 7.23 -15.99
N LEU A 33 17.23 6.05 -15.41
CA LEU A 33 15.89 5.54 -15.06
C LEU A 33 15.20 6.41 -14.00
N ASN A 34 15.93 6.98 -13.03
CA ASN A 34 15.38 7.94 -12.07
C ASN A 34 14.93 9.25 -12.74
N LEU A 35 15.68 9.74 -13.74
CA LEU A 35 15.28 10.92 -14.52
C LEU A 35 14.03 10.63 -15.36
N LEU A 36 13.97 9.48 -16.04
CA LEU A 36 12.80 9.04 -16.79
C LEU A 36 11.57 8.81 -15.90
N PHE A 37 11.76 8.35 -14.66
CA PHE A 37 10.68 8.20 -13.66
C PHE A 37 10.17 9.57 -13.19
N LYS A 38 11.05 10.53 -12.89
CA LYS A 38 10.65 11.88 -12.50
C LYS A 38 9.88 12.60 -13.61
N GLU A 39 10.36 12.51 -14.84
CA GLU A 39 9.76 13.20 -16.00
C GLU A 39 8.76 12.31 -16.78
N ALA A 40 8.28 11.22 -16.17
CA ALA A 40 7.53 10.15 -16.83
C ALA A 40 6.32 10.64 -17.64
N HIS A 41 5.48 11.52 -17.08
CA HIS A 41 4.34 12.10 -17.79
C HIS A 41 4.75 12.83 -19.07
N LYS A 42 5.82 13.62 -19.01
CA LYS A 42 6.33 14.41 -20.14
C LYS A 42 6.94 13.53 -21.24
N GLN A 43 7.34 12.30 -20.89
CA GLN A 43 7.83 11.27 -21.80
C GLN A 43 6.74 10.25 -22.22
N ASN A 44 5.48 10.44 -21.81
CA ASN A 44 4.36 9.50 -22.01
C ASN A 44 4.60 8.09 -21.41
N LEU A 45 5.26 8.00 -20.25
CA LEU A 45 5.58 6.75 -19.57
C LEU A 45 4.70 6.55 -18.31
N ASP A 46 4.19 5.34 -18.11
CA ASP A 46 3.62 4.88 -16.84
C ASP A 46 4.55 3.81 -16.25
N PHE A 47 5.13 4.09 -15.09
CA PHE A 47 5.98 3.12 -14.39
C PHE A 47 5.10 2.24 -13.51
N TRP A 48 5.02 0.96 -13.86
CA TRP A 48 4.39 -0.05 -13.01
C TRP A 48 5.29 -0.40 -11.84
N LYS A 49 6.60 -0.46 -12.09
CA LYS A 49 7.64 -0.66 -11.10
C LYS A 49 8.72 0.42 -11.24
N SER A 50 8.89 1.20 -10.18
CA SER A 50 9.87 2.30 -10.06
C SER A 50 11.33 1.82 -10.00
N PRO A 51 12.31 2.63 -10.40
CA PRO A 51 13.73 2.35 -10.18
C PRO A 51 14.11 2.38 -8.69
N THR A 52 14.40 1.22 -8.10
CA THR A 52 14.74 1.08 -6.66
C THR A 52 16.24 0.95 -6.38
N GLY A 53 17.01 0.39 -7.32
CA GLY A 53 18.46 0.18 -7.17
C GLY A 53 19.11 -0.55 -8.36
N ILE A 54 20.43 -0.69 -8.33
CA ILE A 54 21.20 -1.47 -9.32
C ILE A 54 20.84 -2.95 -9.18
N GLY A 55 20.63 -3.64 -10.31
CA GLY A 55 20.26 -5.05 -10.37
C GLY A 55 18.78 -5.34 -10.14
N TYR A 56 17.96 -4.34 -9.80
CA TYR A 56 16.51 -4.49 -9.65
C TYR A 56 15.77 -4.17 -10.94
N THR A 57 14.81 -5.01 -11.30
CA THR A 57 13.94 -4.84 -12.46
C THR A 57 13.06 -3.58 -12.35
N VAL A 58 12.76 -2.95 -13.49
CA VAL A 58 11.95 -1.72 -13.64
C VAL A 58 11.00 -1.95 -14.82
N ASP A 59 9.70 -1.71 -14.60
CA ASP A 59 8.63 -2.00 -15.58
C ASP A 59 7.99 -0.70 -16.06
N ILE A 60 8.11 -0.44 -17.37
CA ILE A 60 7.67 0.80 -18.02
C ILE A 60 6.63 0.49 -19.09
N MET A 61 5.42 1.01 -18.94
CA MET A 61 4.38 0.99 -19.96
C MET A 61 4.42 2.27 -20.81
N SER A 62 4.30 2.11 -22.13
CA SER A 62 4.08 3.22 -23.08
C SER A 62 3.53 2.70 -24.40
N THR A 63 3.29 3.59 -25.37
CA THR A 63 2.88 3.23 -26.73
C THR A 63 3.99 2.42 -27.43
N LYS A 64 3.61 1.55 -28.37
CA LYS A 64 4.51 0.60 -29.03
C LYS A 64 5.79 1.24 -29.57
N ASP A 65 5.67 2.40 -30.21
CA ASP A 65 6.77 3.14 -30.83
C ASP A 65 7.71 3.73 -29.77
N LYS A 66 7.16 4.30 -28.70
CA LYS A 66 7.94 4.83 -27.57
C LYS A 66 8.70 3.72 -26.84
N ILE A 67 8.16 2.51 -26.83
CA ILE A 67 8.87 1.33 -26.31
C ILE A 67 10.04 0.93 -27.23
N GLU A 68 9.94 1.06 -28.56
CA GLU A 68 11.11 0.84 -29.46
C GLU A 68 12.17 1.95 -29.36
N GLU A 69 11.78 3.21 -29.13
CA GLU A 69 12.72 4.29 -28.77
C GLU A 69 13.51 3.92 -27.50
N LEU A 70 12.80 3.56 -26.42
CA LEU A 70 13.43 3.16 -25.16
C LEU A 70 14.28 1.91 -25.33
N LYS A 71 13.82 0.92 -26.11
CA LYS A 71 14.60 -0.29 -26.39
C LYS A 71 15.92 0.05 -27.09
N THR A 72 15.88 0.90 -28.12
CA THR A 72 17.06 1.34 -28.86
C THR A 72 18.05 2.10 -27.96
N LEU A 73 17.55 2.96 -27.06
CA LEU A 73 18.35 3.66 -26.06
C LEU A 73 19.01 2.67 -25.08
N PHE A 74 18.25 1.70 -24.57
CA PHE A 74 18.73 0.74 -23.57
C PHE A 74 19.73 -0.25 -24.17
N ASP A 75 19.49 -0.73 -25.39
CA ASP A 75 20.45 -1.55 -26.15
C ASP A 75 21.76 -0.79 -26.41
N THR A 76 21.68 0.50 -26.78
CA THR A 76 22.86 1.38 -26.98
C THR A 76 23.68 1.54 -25.69
N LEU A 77 23.01 1.63 -24.55
CA LEU A 77 23.63 1.73 -23.22
C LEU A 77 24.03 0.37 -22.62
N GLN A 78 23.83 -0.73 -23.35
CA GLN A 78 24.07 -2.11 -22.88
C GLN A 78 23.27 -2.46 -21.60
N MET A 79 22.11 -1.83 -21.41
CA MET A 79 21.21 -2.07 -20.28
C MET A 79 20.22 -3.20 -20.64
N PRO A 80 20.22 -4.34 -19.92
CA PRO A 80 19.31 -5.45 -20.19
C PRO A 80 17.84 -5.01 -20.24
N ASN A 81 17.13 -5.43 -21.28
CA ASN A 81 15.74 -5.06 -21.51
C ASN A 81 14.97 -6.17 -22.26
N ASN A 82 13.66 -6.27 -22.01
CA ASN A 82 12.76 -7.19 -22.71
C ASN A 82 11.31 -6.66 -22.70
N ARG A 83 10.58 -6.82 -23.82
CA ARG A 83 9.15 -6.48 -23.91
C ARG A 83 8.35 -7.60 -23.24
N THR A 84 7.84 -7.34 -22.02
CA THR A 84 7.13 -8.33 -21.19
C THR A 84 5.66 -8.47 -21.55
N ILE A 85 5.02 -7.37 -21.97
CA ILE A 85 3.65 -7.36 -22.47
C ILE A 85 3.65 -6.72 -23.86
N ASN A 86 3.18 -7.46 -24.87
CA ASN A 86 3.07 -6.96 -26.24
C ASN A 86 1.85 -6.04 -26.45
N ASP A 87 0.73 -6.38 -25.82
CA ASP A 87 -0.51 -5.61 -25.89
C ASP A 87 -1.19 -5.65 -24.51
N VAL A 88 -1.20 -4.51 -23.81
CA VAL A 88 -1.79 -4.38 -22.48
C VAL A 88 -3.32 -4.39 -22.54
N GLN A 89 -3.93 -3.87 -23.61
CA GLN A 89 -5.38 -3.87 -23.77
C GLN A 89 -5.90 -5.28 -24.02
N GLN A 90 -5.20 -6.07 -24.84
CA GLN A 90 -5.55 -7.48 -25.06
C GLN A 90 -5.35 -8.31 -23.78
N LEU A 91 -4.32 -8.02 -22.96
CA LEU A 91 -4.13 -8.66 -21.65
C LEU A 91 -5.31 -8.37 -20.68
N ILE A 92 -5.74 -7.10 -20.58
CA ILE A 92 -6.91 -6.69 -19.78
C ILE A 92 -8.16 -7.42 -20.26
N ILE A 93 -8.41 -7.43 -21.57
CA ILE A 93 -9.55 -8.13 -22.18
C ILE A 93 -9.50 -9.64 -21.86
N ASP A 94 -8.35 -10.29 -21.95
CA ASP A 94 -8.21 -11.73 -21.73
C ASP A 94 -8.43 -12.10 -20.25
N ARG A 95 -7.82 -11.36 -19.33
CA ARG A 95 -7.86 -11.64 -17.89
C ARG A 95 -9.16 -11.22 -17.22
N GLU A 96 -9.74 -10.09 -17.62
CA GLU A 96 -10.81 -9.42 -16.85
C GLU A 96 -12.18 -9.44 -17.56
N VAL A 97 -12.21 -9.64 -18.89
CA VAL A 97 -13.45 -9.58 -19.70
C VAL A 97 -13.83 -10.94 -20.30
N LYS A 98 -12.92 -11.61 -21.02
CA LYS A 98 -13.18 -12.93 -21.64
C LYS A 98 -13.42 -14.02 -20.60
N ASN A 99 -12.75 -13.96 -19.44
CA ASN A 99 -13.00 -14.86 -18.30
C ASN A 99 -14.44 -14.82 -17.75
N LYS A 100 -15.21 -13.75 -18.00
CA LYS A 100 -16.64 -13.70 -17.67
C LYS A 100 -17.51 -14.51 -18.64
N HIS A 101 -17.04 -14.69 -19.87
CA HIS A 101 -17.78 -15.29 -21.00
C HIS A 101 -17.37 -16.75 -21.29
N SER A 102 -16.17 -17.19 -20.93
CA SER A 102 -15.65 -18.55 -21.17
C SER A 102 -16.30 -19.67 -20.33
N LYS A 103 -17.43 -19.38 -19.67
CA LYS A 103 -18.13 -20.25 -18.70
C LYS A 103 -18.75 -21.53 -19.31
N ALA A 104 -18.59 -21.78 -20.60
CA ALA A 104 -18.99 -23.02 -21.27
C ALA A 104 -17.99 -24.20 -21.08
N GLY A 105 -16.70 -23.93 -20.84
CA GLY A 105 -15.66 -25.00 -20.81
C GLY A 105 -15.16 -25.41 -19.42
N LEU A 106 -15.27 -24.55 -18.41
CA LEU A 106 -14.60 -24.70 -17.10
C LEU A 106 -15.52 -25.23 -15.98
N GLY A 107 -16.46 -26.11 -16.33
CA GLY A 107 -17.51 -26.63 -15.43
C GLY A 107 -16.98 -27.35 -14.17
N SER A 108 -15.79 -27.95 -14.24
CA SER A 108 -15.16 -28.63 -13.09
C SER A 108 -14.42 -27.64 -12.17
N PHE A 109 -13.57 -26.77 -12.73
CA PHE A 109 -12.73 -25.85 -11.94
C PHE A 109 -13.51 -24.70 -11.28
N SER A 110 -14.55 -24.17 -11.94
CA SER A 110 -15.43 -23.16 -11.32
C SER A 110 -16.20 -23.66 -10.10
N LYS A 111 -16.19 -24.97 -9.84
CA LYS A 111 -16.79 -25.60 -8.65
C LYS A 111 -15.83 -25.69 -7.45
N ARG A 112 -14.53 -25.36 -7.65
CA ARG A 112 -13.51 -25.21 -6.60
C ARG A 112 -13.16 -23.74 -6.33
N MET A 113 -13.35 -22.86 -7.31
CA MET A 113 -13.28 -21.40 -7.11
C MET A 113 -14.57 -20.78 -6.56
N ARG A 114 -15.69 -21.52 -6.58
CA ARG A 114 -16.81 -21.27 -5.67
C ARG A 114 -16.41 -21.78 -4.29
N ASP A 115 -16.29 -20.87 -3.32
CA ASP A 115 -16.35 -21.08 -1.88
C ASP A 115 -15.83 -22.47 -1.43
N GLU A 116 -14.53 -22.75 -1.62
CA GLU A 116 -13.92 -23.99 -1.12
C GLU A 116 -13.82 -23.94 0.42
N GLY A 117 -14.96 -24.27 1.03
CA GLY A 117 -15.34 -24.08 2.43
C GLY A 117 -16.86 -23.87 2.50
N GLY A 118 -17.63 -24.90 2.85
CA GLY A 118 -19.10 -24.96 2.69
C GLY A 118 -19.95 -24.05 3.58
N VAL A 119 -19.39 -22.95 4.07
CA VAL A 119 -20.06 -21.91 4.86
C VAL A 119 -19.65 -20.55 4.27
N SER A 120 -20.38 -20.07 3.27
CA SER A 120 -20.33 -18.66 2.88
C SER A 120 -21.48 -17.89 3.53
N ASN A 121 -21.22 -16.63 3.90
CA ASN A 121 -22.17 -15.81 4.66
C ASN A 121 -23.51 -15.62 3.92
N ARG A 122 -24.55 -15.13 4.60
CA ARG A 122 -25.91 -15.03 4.03
C ARG A 122 -26.02 -14.02 2.87
N ALA A 123 -25.27 -12.92 2.90
CA ALA A 123 -25.15 -11.95 1.79
C ALA A 123 -24.14 -12.44 0.73
N LYS A 124 -24.61 -12.88 -0.44
CA LYS A 124 -23.75 -13.59 -1.41
C LYS A 124 -22.92 -12.68 -2.31
N TYR A 125 -21.61 -12.93 -2.36
CA TYR A 125 -20.63 -12.20 -3.17
C TYR A 125 -19.69 -13.18 -3.89
N GLN A 126 -19.24 -12.86 -5.11
CA GLN A 126 -18.46 -13.79 -5.93
C GLN A 126 -16.96 -13.46 -5.89
N PHE A 127 -16.27 -13.94 -4.84
CA PHE A 127 -14.83 -13.74 -4.63
C PHE A 127 -13.89 -14.29 -5.73
N GLY A 128 -14.41 -14.88 -6.80
CA GLY A 128 -13.65 -15.24 -8.01
C GLY A 128 -13.58 -14.13 -9.08
N GLU A 129 -14.28 -13.00 -8.91
CA GLU A 129 -14.35 -11.91 -9.91
C GLU A 129 -14.22 -10.51 -9.27
N TYR A 130 -13.89 -9.51 -10.09
CA TYR A 130 -13.82 -8.10 -9.69
C TYR A 130 -15.15 -7.36 -9.97
N HIS A 131 -15.88 -7.03 -8.90
CA HIS A 131 -17.17 -6.34 -8.91
C HIS A 131 -17.07 -4.80 -8.98
N GLY A 132 -18.17 -4.14 -9.34
CA GLY A 132 -18.26 -2.67 -9.35
C GLY A 132 -18.52 -2.07 -7.97
N TYR A 133 -18.25 -0.78 -7.79
CA TYR A 133 -18.40 -0.10 -6.50
C TYR A 133 -19.82 -0.20 -5.95
N GLY A 134 -20.84 -0.03 -6.80
CA GLY A 134 -22.24 -0.20 -6.40
C GLY A 134 -22.60 -1.61 -5.95
N GLU A 135 -21.92 -2.64 -6.46
CA GLU A 135 -22.12 -4.03 -6.02
C GLU A 135 -21.43 -4.32 -4.69
N ILE A 136 -20.23 -3.76 -4.49
CA ILE A 136 -19.50 -3.82 -3.22
C ILE A 136 -20.34 -3.13 -2.13
N VAL A 137 -20.83 -1.92 -2.38
CA VAL A 137 -21.67 -1.17 -1.43
C VAL A 137 -23.00 -1.89 -1.18
N ARG A 138 -23.62 -2.52 -2.19
CA ARG A 138 -24.79 -3.39 -2.01
C ARG A 138 -24.48 -4.52 -1.02
N TRP A 139 -23.42 -5.27 -1.24
CA TRP A 139 -23.01 -6.40 -0.40
C TRP A 139 -22.69 -6.00 1.05
N LEU A 140 -21.98 -4.88 1.26
CA LEU A 140 -21.70 -4.37 2.61
C LEU A 140 -23.00 -4.00 3.36
N ASN A 141 -24.00 -3.45 2.66
CA ASN A 141 -25.30 -3.16 3.25
C ASN A 141 -26.12 -4.44 3.53
N GLU A 142 -26.06 -5.45 2.66
CA GLU A 142 -26.66 -6.77 2.90
C GLU A 142 -26.05 -7.43 4.16
N ILE A 143 -24.73 -7.36 4.37
CA ILE A 143 -24.08 -7.80 5.62
C ILE A 143 -24.63 -7.04 6.83
N ALA A 144 -24.77 -5.72 6.77
CA ALA A 144 -25.31 -4.94 7.89
C ALA A 144 -26.80 -5.22 8.18
N GLN A 145 -27.56 -5.70 7.19
CA GLN A 145 -28.96 -6.14 7.35
C GLN A 145 -29.07 -7.56 7.93
N GLU A 146 -28.18 -8.47 7.53
CA GLU A 146 -28.15 -9.87 8.00
C GLU A 146 -27.47 -10.02 9.39
N TYR A 147 -26.52 -9.15 9.72
CA TYR A 147 -25.70 -9.26 10.94
C TYR A 147 -25.71 -7.99 11.84
N PRO A 148 -26.86 -7.30 12.04
CA PRO A 148 -26.92 -5.98 12.69
C PRO A 148 -26.43 -5.96 14.16
N GLN A 149 -26.37 -7.12 14.82
CA GLN A 149 -25.88 -7.27 16.18
C GLN A 149 -24.34 -7.17 16.30
N PHE A 150 -23.61 -7.29 15.18
CA PHE A 150 -22.15 -7.12 15.15
C PHE A 150 -21.57 -6.46 13.90
N ALA A 151 -22.38 -6.07 12.90
CA ALA A 151 -21.96 -5.32 11.71
C ALA A 151 -22.76 -4.01 11.55
N ARG A 152 -22.10 -2.93 11.11
CA ARG A 152 -22.72 -1.63 10.80
C ARG A 152 -21.98 -0.94 9.65
N VAL A 153 -22.67 -0.59 8.57
CA VAL A 153 -22.13 0.29 7.51
C VAL A 153 -22.21 1.76 7.94
N LEU A 154 -21.24 2.56 7.51
CA LEU A 154 -21.23 4.01 7.61
C LEU A 154 -20.49 4.64 6.41
N SER A 155 -20.82 5.89 6.08
CA SER A 155 -19.95 6.73 5.26
C SER A 155 -18.95 7.44 6.16
N ILE A 156 -17.68 7.48 5.76
CA ILE A 156 -16.59 8.21 6.45
C ILE A 156 -16.25 9.54 5.78
N GLY A 157 -16.84 9.82 4.61
CA GLY A 157 -16.60 11.02 3.83
C GLY A 157 -17.24 10.92 2.44
N THR A 158 -16.98 11.91 1.59
CA THR A 158 -17.50 11.95 0.22
C THR A 158 -16.39 12.38 -0.73
N THR A 159 -16.20 11.64 -1.81
CA THR A 159 -15.15 11.87 -2.81
C THR A 159 -15.37 13.16 -3.62
N PHE A 160 -14.40 13.50 -4.48
CA PHE A 160 -14.49 14.67 -5.37
C PHE A 160 -15.70 14.63 -6.32
N GLU A 161 -15.99 13.50 -6.96
CA GLU A 161 -17.15 13.29 -7.84
C GLU A 161 -18.45 12.95 -7.08
N GLY A 162 -18.46 13.05 -5.74
CA GLY A 162 -19.68 12.96 -4.92
C GLY A 162 -20.09 11.55 -4.46
N ARG A 163 -19.24 10.52 -4.62
CA ARG A 163 -19.49 9.18 -4.10
C ARG A 163 -19.22 9.14 -2.59
N ASN A 164 -20.04 8.43 -1.82
CA ASN A 164 -19.72 8.15 -0.42
C ASN A 164 -18.46 7.27 -0.32
N ILE A 165 -17.66 7.47 0.72
CA ILE A 165 -16.54 6.59 1.07
C ILE A 165 -17.04 5.65 2.17
N ILE A 166 -17.32 4.41 1.79
CA ILE A 166 -18.04 3.46 2.64
C ILE A 166 -17.08 2.60 3.48
N CYS A 167 -17.31 2.62 4.79
CA CYS A 167 -16.66 1.76 5.78
C CYS A 167 -17.69 0.77 6.36
N ILE A 168 -17.26 -0.44 6.69
CA ILE A 168 -17.99 -1.34 7.58
C ILE A 168 -17.30 -1.41 8.94
N LYS A 169 -18.07 -1.22 10.02
CA LYS A 169 -17.68 -1.49 11.40
C LYS A 169 -18.12 -2.91 11.75
N ILE A 170 -17.17 -3.76 12.19
CA ILE A 170 -17.46 -5.11 12.68
C ILE A 170 -17.00 -5.22 14.13
N GLY A 171 -17.90 -5.59 15.04
CA GLY A 171 -17.67 -5.65 16.48
C GLY A 171 -18.99 -5.76 17.24
N THR A 172 -19.10 -6.66 18.22
CA THR A 172 -20.37 -6.86 18.96
C THR A 172 -20.79 -5.62 19.73
N ASN A 173 -22.10 -5.34 19.71
CA ASN A 173 -22.68 -4.07 20.13
C ASN A 173 -22.00 -2.89 19.41
N THR A 174 -22.32 -2.68 18.14
CA THR A 174 -21.71 -1.68 17.25
C THR A 174 -21.87 -0.22 17.71
N SER A 175 -22.66 0.05 18.77
CA SER A 175 -22.74 1.34 19.46
C SER A 175 -21.57 1.60 20.43
N ARG A 176 -20.84 0.55 20.86
CA ARG A 176 -19.67 0.69 21.75
C ARG A 176 -18.50 1.35 21.05
N THR A 177 -17.95 2.36 21.71
CA THR A 177 -16.83 3.21 21.25
C THR A 177 -15.61 3.12 22.17
N ASP A 178 -15.60 2.18 23.12
CA ASP A 178 -14.56 1.99 24.14
C ASP A 178 -13.55 0.88 23.76
N LYS A 179 -13.97 -0.10 22.95
CA LYS A 179 -13.10 -1.15 22.39
C LYS A 179 -11.94 -0.57 21.58
N LYS A 180 -10.78 -1.23 21.63
CA LYS A 180 -9.65 -0.97 20.71
C LYS A 180 -10.02 -1.27 19.26
N VAL A 181 -9.35 -0.59 18.34
CA VAL A 181 -9.71 -0.57 16.92
C VAL A 181 -8.59 -1.14 16.05
N VAL A 182 -8.99 -1.98 15.09
CA VAL A 182 -8.18 -2.42 13.95
C VAL A 182 -8.71 -1.72 12.72
N TRP A 183 -7.93 -0.82 12.13
CA TRP A 183 -8.25 -0.16 10.86
C TRP A 183 -7.63 -0.96 9.71
N ILE A 184 -8.41 -1.22 8.66
CA ILE A 184 -7.95 -1.80 7.41
C ILE A 184 -8.53 -1.00 6.23
N ASP A 185 -7.70 -0.54 5.31
CA ASP A 185 -8.17 0.03 4.04
C ASP A 185 -7.52 -0.63 2.82
N GLY A 186 -8.13 -0.44 1.65
CA GLY A 186 -7.64 -0.91 0.37
C GLY A 186 -8.14 -0.04 -0.78
N GLY A 187 -7.48 -0.13 -1.93
CA GLY A 187 -7.87 0.64 -3.11
C GLY A 187 -7.75 2.16 -2.92
N ILE A 188 -6.74 2.61 -2.17
CA ILE A 188 -6.35 4.03 -2.12
C ILE A 188 -5.78 4.48 -3.48
N HIS A 189 -5.01 3.61 -4.15
CA HIS A 189 -4.75 3.74 -5.57
C HIS A 189 -5.78 2.91 -6.36
N ALA A 190 -6.34 3.48 -7.41
CA ALA A 190 -7.50 2.93 -8.10
C ALA A 190 -7.22 1.65 -8.92
N ARG A 191 -6.04 1.54 -9.54
CA ARG A 191 -5.66 0.38 -10.38
C ARG A 191 -5.44 -0.93 -9.61
N GLU A 192 -5.36 -0.86 -8.29
CA GLU A 192 -4.86 -1.92 -7.39
C GLU A 192 -6.00 -2.83 -6.90
N TRP A 193 -6.77 -3.37 -7.85
CA TRP A 193 -8.02 -4.11 -7.58
C TRP A 193 -7.84 -5.33 -6.66
N GLY A 194 -6.64 -5.92 -6.60
CA GLY A 194 -6.33 -7.02 -5.69
C GLY A 194 -6.37 -6.63 -4.21
N ALA A 195 -6.06 -5.38 -3.87
CA ALA A 195 -6.18 -4.85 -2.51
C ALA A 195 -7.65 -4.69 -2.10
N ILE A 196 -8.48 -4.17 -3.01
CA ILE A 196 -9.94 -4.05 -2.84
C ILE A 196 -10.55 -5.43 -2.57
N HIS A 197 -10.23 -6.42 -3.40
CA HIS A 197 -10.66 -7.81 -3.21
C HIS A 197 -10.24 -8.37 -1.84
N THR A 198 -8.97 -8.15 -1.45
CA THR A 198 -8.42 -8.67 -0.21
C THR A 198 -9.08 -8.06 1.04
N ALA A 199 -9.40 -6.76 1.03
CA ALA A 199 -10.17 -6.11 2.10
C ALA A 199 -11.58 -6.71 2.24
N LEU A 200 -12.26 -7.01 1.12
CA LEU A 200 -13.56 -7.69 1.12
C LEU A 200 -13.45 -9.14 1.61
N TYR A 201 -12.36 -9.83 1.29
CA TYR A 201 -12.10 -11.18 1.78
C TYR A 201 -11.96 -11.22 3.31
N PHE A 202 -11.28 -10.24 3.92
CA PHE A 202 -11.17 -10.14 5.38
C PHE A 202 -12.52 -9.88 6.06
N ILE A 203 -13.42 -9.14 5.40
CA ILE A 203 -14.81 -8.98 5.85
C ILE A 203 -15.52 -10.34 5.86
N GLU A 204 -15.44 -11.13 4.78
CA GLU A 204 -16.02 -12.49 4.73
C GLU A 204 -15.50 -13.36 5.87
N GLN A 205 -14.19 -13.36 6.13
CA GLN A 205 -13.60 -14.17 7.20
C GLN A 205 -14.10 -13.77 8.59
N LEU A 206 -14.28 -12.47 8.87
CA LEU A 206 -14.83 -11.98 10.14
C LEU A 206 -16.32 -12.34 10.30
N ILE A 207 -17.13 -12.22 9.24
CA ILE A 207 -18.56 -12.55 9.29
C ILE A 207 -18.76 -14.07 9.44
N VAL A 208 -18.14 -14.88 8.55
CA VAL A 208 -18.26 -16.35 8.56
C VAL A 208 -17.69 -16.95 9.83
N GLY A 209 -16.53 -16.49 10.30
CA GLY A 209 -15.93 -16.98 11.54
C GLY A 209 -16.79 -16.72 12.76
N TYR A 210 -17.42 -15.54 12.85
CA TYR A 210 -18.32 -15.21 13.95
C TYR A 210 -19.63 -16.02 13.90
N GLU A 211 -20.24 -16.19 12.72
CA GLU A 211 -21.47 -16.98 12.53
C GLU A 211 -21.26 -18.48 12.78
N SER A 212 -20.15 -19.05 12.29
CA SER A 212 -19.77 -20.46 12.51
C SER A 212 -19.26 -20.76 13.93
N ASN A 213 -19.12 -19.73 14.77
CA ASN A 213 -18.61 -19.79 16.14
C ASN A 213 -17.14 -20.24 16.26
N ASP A 214 -16.28 -19.81 15.33
CA ASP A 214 -14.83 -19.85 15.52
C ASP A 214 -14.47 -19.08 16.81
N SER A 215 -13.83 -19.74 17.76
CA SER A 215 -13.60 -19.19 19.10
C SER A 215 -12.62 -18.01 19.11
N GLN A 216 -11.70 -17.94 18.14
CA GLN A 216 -10.73 -16.87 18.01
C GLN A 216 -11.35 -15.64 17.34
N ILE A 217 -12.09 -15.81 16.25
CA ILE A 217 -12.78 -14.73 15.55
C ILE A 217 -13.92 -14.16 16.42
N ARG A 218 -14.66 -15.01 17.14
CA ARG A 218 -15.58 -14.56 18.19
C ARG A 218 -14.86 -13.70 19.24
N SER A 219 -13.77 -14.20 19.82
CA SER A 219 -12.97 -13.48 20.81
C SER A 219 -12.53 -12.10 20.31
N TRP A 220 -12.13 -11.97 19.04
CA TRP A 220 -11.77 -10.68 18.46
C TRP A 220 -12.97 -9.75 18.29
N VAL A 221 -14.05 -10.18 17.63
CA VAL A 221 -15.24 -9.35 17.38
C VAL A 221 -15.94 -8.96 18.70
N ASP A 222 -15.83 -9.80 19.74
CA ASP A 222 -16.35 -9.51 21.07
C ASP A 222 -15.54 -8.45 21.85
N ASN A 223 -14.24 -8.28 21.57
CA ASN A 223 -13.36 -7.37 22.33
C ASN A 223 -12.81 -6.17 21.52
N LEU A 224 -12.80 -6.25 20.19
CA LEU A 224 -12.27 -5.25 19.27
C LEU A 224 -13.38 -4.66 18.38
N ASN A 225 -13.10 -3.52 17.78
CA ASN A 225 -13.86 -2.96 16.66
C ASN A 225 -12.97 -2.96 15.40
N PHE A 226 -13.36 -3.68 14.35
CA PHE A 226 -12.75 -3.58 13.03
C PHE A 226 -13.43 -2.44 12.25
N TYR A 227 -12.62 -1.58 11.63
CA TYR A 227 -13.08 -0.57 10.68
C TYR A 227 -12.42 -0.89 9.35
N ILE A 228 -13.22 -1.34 8.38
CA ILE A 228 -12.71 -1.79 7.07
C ILE A 228 -13.29 -0.90 5.96
N VAL A 229 -12.41 -0.28 5.18
CA VAL A 229 -12.72 0.59 4.03
C VAL A 229 -12.21 -0.08 2.75
N PRO A 230 -13.02 -0.91 2.06
CA PRO A 230 -12.49 -1.74 0.97
C PRO A 230 -12.13 -0.98 -0.30
N VAL A 231 -12.66 0.24 -0.48
CA VAL A 231 -12.34 1.14 -1.60
C VAL A 231 -12.23 2.55 -1.04
N LEU A 232 -11.01 3.00 -0.74
CA LEU A 232 -10.76 4.36 -0.25
C LEU A 232 -10.81 5.42 -1.37
N ASN A 233 -10.63 5.01 -2.63
CA ASN A 233 -10.76 5.87 -3.83
C ASN A 233 -11.90 5.40 -4.78
N PRO A 234 -13.19 5.54 -4.40
CA PRO A 234 -14.33 5.13 -5.23
C PRO A 234 -14.34 5.73 -6.64
N ASP A 235 -13.95 6.99 -6.79
CA ASP A 235 -14.01 7.70 -8.08
C ASP A 235 -12.97 7.17 -9.07
N GLY A 236 -11.71 7.05 -8.61
CA GLY A 236 -10.66 6.45 -9.40
C GLY A 236 -10.98 4.99 -9.72
N PHE A 237 -11.51 4.23 -8.75
CA PHE A 237 -11.87 2.82 -8.98
C PHE A 237 -12.95 2.68 -10.07
N GLU A 238 -14.05 3.44 -10.01
CA GLU A 238 -15.05 3.40 -11.08
C GLU A 238 -14.49 3.94 -12.42
N TYR A 239 -13.58 4.93 -12.40
CA TYR A 239 -12.89 5.37 -13.61
C TYR A 239 -12.04 4.25 -14.24
N THR A 240 -11.32 3.44 -13.45
CA THR A 240 -10.58 2.26 -13.95
C THR A 240 -11.49 1.16 -14.50
N ARG A 241 -12.79 1.17 -14.18
CA ARG A 241 -13.78 0.21 -14.65
C ARG A 241 -14.61 0.72 -15.84
N SER A 242 -14.48 1.99 -16.19
CA SER A 242 -15.26 2.64 -17.26
C SER A 242 -14.92 2.15 -18.67
N ASP A 243 -13.79 1.45 -18.84
CA ASP A 243 -13.18 1.15 -20.14
C ASP A 243 -12.09 0.07 -19.98
N VAL A 244 -11.67 -0.56 -21.08
CA VAL A 244 -10.56 -1.53 -21.11
C VAL A 244 -9.23 -0.93 -21.59
N THR A 245 -9.25 0.31 -22.09
CA THR A 245 -8.04 1.03 -22.51
C THR A 245 -7.04 1.16 -21.35
N PRO A 246 -5.74 0.86 -21.57
CA PRO A 246 -4.73 0.85 -20.51
C PRO A 246 -4.66 2.16 -19.71
N MET A 247 -4.76 3.31 -20.37
CA MET A 247 -4.73 4.64 -19.72
C MET A 247 -5.90 4.92 -18.76
N LYS A 248 -7.00 4.17 -18.86
CA LYS A 248 -8.12 4.23 -17.90
C LYS A 248 -7.99 3.13 -16.85
N ARG A 249 -7.85 1.87 -17.26
CA ARG A 249 -7.75 0.71 -16.34
C ARG A 249 -6.56 0.80 -15.37
N LEU A 250 -5.49 1.49 -15.75
CA LEU A 250 -4.27 1.64 -14.95
C LEU A 250 -4.13 3.03 -14.31
N TRP A 251 -5.23 3.78 -14.23
CA TRP A 251 -5.29 5.04 -13.48
C TRP A 251 -5.01 4.81 -11.99
N ARG A 252 -4.03 5.54 -11.43
CA ARG A 252 -3.58 5.39 -10.04
C ARG A 252 -4.36 6.29 -9.07
N LYS A 253 -4.51 7.56 -9.44
CA LYS A 253 -4.83 8.70 -8.55
C LYS A 253 -6.33 8.82 -8.22
N ASN A 254 -6.74 9.82 -7.43
CA ASN A 254 -8.16 10.21 -7.33
C ASN A 254 -8.62 10.92 -8.62
N ARG A 255 -9.77 11.61 -8.59
CA ARG A 255 -10.35 12.28 -9.78
C ARG A 255 -10.44 13.82 -9.69
N ALA A 256 -9.86 14.42 -8.65
CA ALA A 256 -9.86 15.87 -8.47
C ALA A 256 -8.95 16.60 -9.48
N GLY A 257 -9.22 17.89 -9.71
CA GLY A 257 -8.26 18.80 -10.37
C GLY A 257 -7.87 18.47 -11.81
N ILE A 258 -8.75 17.83 -12.60
CA ILE A 258 -8.47 17.53 -14.01
C ILE A 258 -8.16 18.80 -14.80
N THR A 259 -6.95 18.88 -15.33
CA THR A 259 -6.37 20.03 -16.04
C THR A 259 -6.00 19.59 -17.45
N CYS A 260 -6.48 20.31 -18.48
CA CYS A 260 -6.22 20.00 -19.88
C CYS A 260 -5.32 21.05 -20.53
N ASN A 261 -4.15 20.61 -21.00
CA ASN A 261 -3.17 21.44 -21.69
C ASN A 261 -3.08 21.06 -23.17
N LYS A 262 -2.82 22.03 -24.04
CA LYS A 262 -2.56 21.77 -25.46
C LYS A 262 -1.17 21.13 -25.63
N ASP A 263 -1.10 19.99 -26.31
CA ASP A 263 0.18 19.41 -26.73
C ASP A 263 0.77 20.16 -27.95
N GLN A 264 1.99 19.78 -28.36
CA GLN A 264 2.68 20.38 -29.51
C GLN A 264 1.93 20.24 -30.86
N TRP A 265 0.85 19.46 -30.90
CA TRP A 265 -0.04 19.26 -32.04
C TRP A 265 -1.43 19.90 -31.83
N PHE A 266 -1.56 20.79 -30.84
CA PHE A 266 -2.80 21.48 -30.43
C PHE A 266 -3.95 20.55 -29.97
N ARG A 267 -3.63 19.32 -29.54
CA ARG A 267 -4.60 18.37 -28.97
C ARG A 267 -4.68 18.55 -27.45
N ASP A 268 -5.86 18.35 -26.87
CA ASP A 268 -6.04 18.44 -25.42
C ASP A 268 -5.48 17.21 -24.71
N ARG A 269 -4.35 17.38 -24.04
CA ARG A 269 -3.79 16.42 -23.09
C ARG A 269 -4.31 16.76 -21.69
N CYS A 270 -5.34 16.03 -21.26
CA CYS A 270 -5.85 16.12 -19.90
C CYS A 270 -5.02 15.25 -18.95
N CYS A 271 -4.64 15.84 -17.82
CA CYS A 271 -4.00 15.17 -16.69
C CYS A 271 -4.72 15.60 -15.40
N GLY A 272 -4.37 15.02 -14.25
CA GLY A 272 -4.95 15.41 -12.96
C GLY A 272 -5.14 14.22 -12.03
N GLY A 273 -5.95 14.38 -10.99
CA GLY A 273 -5.96 13.49 -9.84
C GLY A 273 -4.70 13.67 -8.97
N ILE A 274 -4.84 13.41 -7.68
CA ILE A 274 -3.77 13.44 -6.69
C ILE A 274 -3.43 12.00 -6.27
N ASP A 275 -2.15 11.71 -6.04
CA ASP A 275 -1.74 10.48 -5.38
C ASP A 275 -2.11 10.57 -3.90
N LEU A 276 -3.19 9.89 -3.52
CA LEU A 276 -3.71 9.92 -2.16
C LEU A 276 -2.68 9.42 -1.14
N ASN A 277 -1.78 8.50 -1.53
CA ASN A 277 -0.69 8.03 -0.67
C ASN A 277 0.56 8.93 -0.75
N ARG A 278 0.39 10.18 -1.20
CA ARG A 278 1.33 11.31 -1.07
C ARG A 278 0.69 12.53 -0.40
N ASN A 279 -0.60 12.49 -0.08
CA ASN A 279 -1.35 13.66 0.39
C ASN A 279 -1.42 13.80 1.92
N PHE A 280 -0.98 12.81 2.71
CA PHE A 280 -1.06 12.89 4.17
C PHE A 280 -0.03 13.85 4.77
N ASP A 281 -0.33 14.46 5.92
CA ASP A 281 0.56 15.38 6.64
C ASP A 281 1.71 14.63 7.35
N PHE A 282 2.64 14.05 6.59
CA PHE A 282 3.87 13.52 7.14
C PHE A 282 5.02 13.66 6.12
N HIS A 283 5.95 14.58 6.41
CA HIS A 283 7.00 15.01 5.47
C HIS A 283 6.47 15.41 4.07
N TRP A 284 5.21 15.84 3.98
CA TRP A 284 4.50 16.15 2.74
C TRP A 284 5.31 17.08 1.82
N GLY A 285 5.37 16.74 0.53
CA GLY A 285 6.24 17.42 -0.45
C GLY A 285 7.73 17.07 -0.36
N GLY A 286 8.07 15.97 0.31
CA GLY A 286 9.43 15.45 0.43
C GLY A 286 9.78 14.43 -0.67
N SER A 287 10.73 13.55 -0.37
CA SER A 287 11.19 12.47 -1.25
C SER A 287 10.05 11.59 -1.78
N GLY A 288 10.16 11.14 -3.04
CA GLY A 288 9.21 10.23 -3.68
C GLY A 288 7.83 10.82 -3.99
N SER A 289 7.68 12.15 -3.88
CA SER A 289 6.48 12.91 -4.27
C SER A 289 6.80 13.90 -5.40
N SER A 290 5.79 14.57 -5.96
CA SER A 290 5.95 15.56 -7.03
C SER A 290 4.95 16.70 -6.93
N ASP A 291 5.38 17.88 -7.35
CA ASP A 291 4.64 19.14 -7.49
C ASP A 291 3.99 19.33 -8.88
N ASP A 292 4.32 18.49 -9.86
CA ASP A 292 3.74 18.49 -11.21
C ASP A 292 2.35 17.83 -11.18
N PRO A 293 1.23 18.55 -11.44
CA PRO A 293 -0.12 18.00 -11.36
C PRO A 293 -0.37 16.80 -12.30
N CYS A 294 0.42 16.68 -13.36
CA CYS A 294 0.33 15.59 -14.31
C CYS A 294 1.12 14.33 -13.89
N SER A 295 1.90 14.38 -12.82
CA SER A 295 2.68 13.25 -12.30
C SER A 295 1.81 12.21 -11.59
N GLU A 296 2.11 10.92 -11.76
CA GLU A 296 1.41 9.82 -11.05
C GLU A 296 1.73 9.78 -9.54
N ILE A 297 2.72 10.54 -9.08
CA ILE A 297 3.06 10.76 -7.66
C ILE A 297 2.80 12.21 -7.23
N TYR A 298 1.88 12.92 -7.90
CA TYR A 298 1.50 14.29 -7.55
C TYR A 298 0.92 14.37 -6.13
N GLN A 299 1.50 15.22 -5.29
CA GLN A 299 1.23 15.31 -3.85
C GLN A 299 -0.05 16.08 -3.47
N GLY A 300 -0.69 16.76 -4.43
CA GLY A 300 -1.78 17.73 -4.18
C GLY A 300 -1.27 19.15 -3.90
N ALA A 301 -2.19 20.06 -3.58
CA ALA A 301 -1.87 21.48 -3.35
C ALA A 301 -1.44 21.79 -1.90
N SER A 302 -1.87 20.94 -0.95
CA SER A 302 -1.46 20.95 0.45
C SER A 302 -1.55 19.55 1.02
N ALA A 303 -0.95 19.31 2.18
CA ALA A 303 -1.29 18.13 2.96
C ALA A 303 -2.80 18.14 3.28
N PHE A 304 -3.43 16.98 3.16
CA PHE A 304 -4.88 16.78 3.25
C PHE A 304 -5.72 17.70 2.34
N SER A 305 -5.25 18.00 1.11
CA SER A 305 -6.09 18.68 0.12
C SER A 305 -7.26 17.81 -0.37
N GLU A 306 -7.12 16.50 -0.35
CA GLU A 306 -8.10 15.58 -0.95
C GLU A 306 -9.10 15.01 0.07
N ASN A 307 -10.39 15.03 -0.26
CA ASN A 307 -11.47 14.54 0.59
C ASN A 307 -11.24 13.09 1.08
N GLU A 308 -10.67 12.22 0.24
CA GLU A 308 -10.41 10.82 0.61
C GLU A 308 -9.37 10.71 1.74
N SER A 309 -8.34 11.55 1.72
CA SER A 309 -7.33 11.61 2.78
C SER A 309 -7.87 12.28 4.06
N GLN A 310 -8.73 13.30 3.91
CA GLN A 310 -9.43 13.95 5.02
C GLN A 310 -10.37 12.96 5.73
N ALA A 311 -11.07 12.10 4.99
CA ALA A 311 -11.97 11.08 5.55
C ALA A 311 -11.23 10.11 6.49
N VAL A 312 -10.03 9.66 6.14
CA VAL A 312 -9.18 8.83 7.04
C VAL A 312 -8.77 9.63 8.27
N ARG A 313 -8.23 10.84 8.07
CA ARG A 313 -7.78 11.74 9.14
C ARG A 313 -8.88 11.99 10.18
N ASP A 314 -10.05 12.44 9.71
CA ASP A 314 -11.14 12.91 10.57
C ASP A 314 -11.88 11.75 11.23
N THR A 315 -11.92 10.57 10.58
CA THR A 315 -12.45 9.36 11.22
C THR A 315 -11.51 8.84 12.30
N MET A 316 -10.19 8.78 12.06
CA MET A 316 -9.21 8.31 13.04
C MET A 316 -9.03 9.27 14.23
N LEU A 317 -9.01 10.58 13.98
CA LEU A 317 -8.87 11.59 15.04
C LEU A 317 -10.22 11.98 15.69
N GLY A 318 -11.35 11.57 15.09
CA GLY A 318 -12.70 11.80 15.61
C GLY A 318 -12.99 11.04 16.91
N SER A 319 -14.01 11.49 17.65
CA SER A 319 -14.31 11.03 19.01
C SER A 319 -14.59 9.52 19.16
N GLU A 320 -15.02 8.83 18.09
CA GLU A 320 -15.20 7.38 18.12
C GLU A 320 -13.85 6.62 18.09
N LEU A 321 -12.83 7.05 17.34
CA LEU A 321 -11.57 6.30 17.15
C LEU A 321 -10.34 6.88 17.85
N SER A 322 -10.34 8.17 18.20
CA SER A 322 -9.16 8.87 18.73
C SER A 322 -8.54 8.15 19.94
N GLY A 323 -7.24 7.86 19.87
CA GLY A 323 -6.49 7.09 20.88
C GLY A 323 -6.81 5.60 20.99
N LYS A 324 -7.66 5.05 20.10
CA LYS A 324 -8.15 3.65 20.17
C LYS A 324 -7.72 2.79 18.98
N VAL A 325 -7.34 3.39 17.85
CA VAL A 325 -6.71 2.65 16.74
C VAL A 325 -5.39 2.06 17.24
N GLN A 326 -5.27 0.73 17.23
CA GLN A 326 -4.06 0.02 17.66
C GLN A 326 -3.35 -0.65 16.49
N ALA A 327 -4.08 -1.05 15.46
CA ALA A 327 -3.50 -1.45 14.18
C ALA A 327 -4.06 -0.58 13.04
N PHE A 328 -3.20 -0.25 12.09
CA PHE A 328 -3.55 0.41 10.83
C PHE A 328 -2.89 -0.37 9.69
N ILE A 329 -3.70 -0.95 8.82
CA ILE A 329 -3.25 -1.78 7.70
C ILE A 329 -3.78 -1.17 6.41
N THR A 330 -2.89 -0.74 5.51
CA THR A 330 -3.28 -0.24 4.19
C THR A 330 -2.80 -1.21 3.11
N LEU A 331 -3.74 -1.65 2.26
CA LEU A 331 -3.54 -2.71 1.29
C LEU A 331 -3.30 -2.14 -0.12
N HIS A 332 -2.29 -2.68 -0.78
CA HIS A 332 -1.80 -2.27 -2.09
C HIS A 332 -1.51 -3.46 -3.02
N THR A 333 -1.29 -3.18 -4.30
CA THR A 333 -0.68 -4.12 -5.25
C THR A 333 0.30 -3.34 -6.12
N TYR A 334 1.47 -3.83 -6.51
CA TYR A 334 2.00 -5.18 -6.33
C TYR A 334 3.49 -5.14 -6.00
N SER A 335 3.96 -6.12 -5.24
CA SER A 335 5.38 -6.50 -5.15
C SER A 335 5.64 -7.73 -4.25
N GLN A 336 4.68 -8.16 -3.44
CA GLN A 336 4.91 -9.03 -2.26
C GLN A 336 5.88 -8.38 -1.26
N MET A 337 5.46 -7.27 -0.65
CA MET A 337 6.17 -6.62 0.46
C MET A 337 5.25 -6.41 1.67
N TRP A 338 5.80 -6.60 2.85
CA TRP A 338 5.16 -6.28 4.13
C TRP A 338 5.97 -5.15 4.76
N ILE A 339 5.54 -3.93 4.49
CA ILE A 339 6.23 -2.70 4.87
C ILE A 339 5.78 -2.26 6.26
N HIS A 340 6.72 -1.77 7.06
CA HIS A 340 6.45 -1.03 8.28
C HIS A 340 7.05 0.40 8.18
N PRO A 341 6.52 1.39 8.92
CA PRO A 341 7.12 2.73 8.93
C PRO A 341 8.60 2.75 9.39
N TYR A 342 9.43 3.71 8.97
CA TYR A 342 9.05 4.87 8.16
C TYR A 342 9.46 4.77 6.67
N SER A 343 8.58 5.24 5.80
CA SER A 343 8.69 5.23 4.34
C SER A 343 9.32 6.52 3.79
N HIS A 344 9.26 7.66 4.48
CA HIS A 344 9.82 8.94 3.98
C HIS A 344 11.34 8.95 3.73
N ALA A 345 12.14 8.18 4.50
CA ALA A 345 13.61 8.22 4.44
C ALA A 345 14.27 6.89 4.87
N ARG A 346 15.36 6.52 4.18
CA ARG A 346 16.13 5.29 4.44
C ARG A 346 16.66 5.27 5.88
N LYS A 347 16.65 4.10 6.52
CA LYS A 347 17.05 3.86 7.92
C LYS A 347 16.21 4.61 8.98
N SER A 348 15.03 5.13 8.62
CA SER A 348 14.11 5.79 9.54
C SER A 348 13.08 4.79 10.09
N VAL A 349 12.93 4.72 11.41
CA VAL A 349 12.08 3.72 12.11
C VAL A 349 11.41 4.34 13.34
N PRO A 350 10.22 3.86 13.76
CA PRO A 350 9.57 4.29 14.99
C PRO A 350 10.26 3.73 16.25
N GLU A 351 10.01 4.33 17.41
CA GLU A 351 10.64 3.96 18.69
C GLU A 351 10.31 2.52 19.14
N ASP A 352 9.13 2.01 18.81
CA ASP A 352 8.65 0.65 19.14
C ASP A 352 8.98 -0.40 18.07
N ILE A 353 9.95 -0.10 17.17
CA ILE A 353 10.38 -0.97 16.06
C ILE A 353 10.66 -2.43 16.47
N VAL A 354 11.17 -2.67 17.68
CA VAL A 354 11.45 -4.04 18.18
C VAL A 354 10.19 -4.91 18.19
N GLU A 355 9.07 -4.35 18.65
CA GLU A 355 7.80 -5.09 18.73
C GLU A 355 7.10 -5.12 17.36
N LEU A 356 7.10 -4.00 16.65
CA LEU A 356 6.54 -3.86 15.30
C LEU A 356 7.18 -4.87 14.32
N LYS A 357 8.50 -5.02 14.40
CA LYS A 357 9.28 -6.03 13.67
C LYS A 357 8.92 -7.45 14.10
N SER A 358 8.89 -7.73 15.41
CA SER A 358 8.57 -9.08 15.93
C SER A 358 7.15 -9.55 15.58
N VAL A 359 6.17 -8.65 15.48
CA VAL A 359 4.83 -8.97 14.97
C VAL A 359 4.84 -9.17 13.45
N GLY A 360 5.50 -8.28 12.70
CA GLY A 360 5.56 -8.33 11.25
C GLY A 360 6.30 -9.55 10.68
N GLU A 361 7.45 -9.93 11.25
CA GLU A 361 8.19 -11.14 10.85
C GLU A 361 7.36 -12.42 11.08
N ARG A 362 6.56 -12.46 12.16
CA ARG A 362 5.63 -13.58 12.41
C ARG A 362 4.42 -13.55 11.46
N ALA A 363 3.92 -12.38 11.07
CA ALA A 363 2.85 -12.25 10.09
C ALA A 363 3.30 -12.72 8.70
N VAL A 364 4.50 -12.34 8.25
CA VAL A 364 5.10 -12.83 7.00
C VAL A 364 5.34 -14.34 7.05
N ALA A 365 5.82 -14.88 8.17
CA ALA A 365 6.00 -16.33 8.32
C ALA A 365 4.67 -17.11 8.29
N ALA A 366 3.60 -16.56 8.86
CA ALA A 366 2.26 -17.16 8.80
C ALA A 366 1.68 -17.14 7.36
N LEU A 367 1.95 -16.06 6.61
CA LEU A 367 1.60 -15.94 5.19
C LEU A 367 2.37 -16.96 4.34
N GLU A 368 3.71 -16.99 4.45
CA GLU A 368 4.56 -17.91 3.67
C GLU A 368 4.19 -19.39 3.93
N ALA A 369 3.74 -19.72 5.13
CA ALA A 369 3.32 -21.08 5.50
C ALA A 369 2.10 -21.62 4.71
N VAL A 370 1.29 -20.77 4.07
CA VAL A 370 0.08 -21.22 3.34
C VAL A 370 0.40 -21.76 1.95
N TYR A 371 1.24 -21.04 1.19
CA TYR A 371 1.53 -21.35 -0.23
C TYR A 371 3.02 -21.24 -0.62
N GLY A 372 3.92 -20.96 0.33
CA GLY A 372 5.34 -20.69 0.06
C GLY A 372 5.62 -19.30 -0.51
N THR A 373 4.62 -18.40 -0.46
CA THR A 373 4.70 -17.07 -1.08
C THR A 373 5.53 -16.13 -0.22
N LYS A 374 6.66 -15.66 -0.77
CA LYS A 374 7.64 -14.88 -0.02
C LYS A 374 7.33 -13.40 -0.11
N TYR A 375 7.19 -12.75 1.04
CA TYR A 375 7.03 -11.30 1.16
C TYR A 375 8.31 -10.69 1.72
N ARG A 376 8.76 -9.57 1.14
CA ARG A 376 9.92 -8.81 1.63
C ARG A 376 9.50 -7.96 2.83
N PHE A 377 10.17 -8.09 3.98
CA PHE A 377 9.87 -7.31 5.19
C PHE A 377 10.89 -6.18 5.43
N GLY A 378 10.44 -4.99 5.81
CA GLY A 378 11.31 -3.85 6.12
C GLY A 378 10.59 -2.49 6.04
N THR A 379 11.36 -1.40 6.02
CA THR A 379 10.83 -0.05 5.78
C THR A 379 10.57 0.18 4.29
N GLY A 380 9.51 0.93 3.94
CA GLY A 380 9.22 1.28 2.54
C GLY A 380 10.41 1.99 1.89
N ALA A 381 11.08 2.86 2.64
CA ALA A 381 12.26 3.57 2.19
C ALA A 381 13.44 2.65 1.83
N ASP A 382 13.67 1.58 2.60
CA ASP A 382 14.82 0.70 2.41
C ASP A 382 14.56 -0.43 1.40
N ILE A 383 13.35 -1.00 1.37
CA ILE A 383 13.02 -2.14 0.49
C ILE A 383 12.38 -1.74 -0.85
N LEU A 384 11.72 -0.57 -0.92
CA LEU A 384 11.13 -0.01 -2.14
C LEU A 384 11.89 1.28 -2.52
N TYR A 385 11.39 2.46 -2.14
CA TYR A 385 12.08 3.75 -2.28
C TYR A 385 11.54 4.77 -1.25
N PRO A 386 12.29 5.83 -0.91
CA PRO A 386 11.81 6.87 0.01
C PRO A 386 10.60 7.63 -0.52
N SER A 387 9.47 7.55 0.19
CA SER A 387 8.16 8.13 -0.17
C SER A 387 7.53 8.90 1.00
N SER A 388 7.29 10.18 0.80
CA SER A 388 6.67 11.10 1.78
C SER A 388 5.17 11.25 1.57
N GLY A 389 4.45 11.67 2.62
CA GLY A 389 3.00 11.88 2.58
C GLY A 389 2.15 10.60 2.56
N GLY A 390 2.73 9.48 3.00
CA GLY A 390 2.05 8.18 3.07
C GLY A 390 1.07 8.05 4.25
N SER A 391 0.03 7.23 4.05
CA SER A 391 -1.01 6.96 5.05
C SER A 391 -0.48 6.17 6.25
N ASP A 392 0.42 5.21 6.02
CA ASP A 392 1.11 4.40 7.02
C ASP A 392 2.00 5.25 7.93
N ASP A 393 2.87 6.05 7.32
CA ASP A 393 3.78 6.96 8.00
C ASP A 393 3.02 7.98 8.86
N TRP A 394 1.94 8.57 8.33
CA TRP A 394 1.07 9.46 9.09
C TRP A 394 0.31 8.74 10.21
N ALA A 395 -0.28 7.57 9.95
CA ALA A 395 -1.04 6.82 10.95
C ALA A 395 -0.17 6.42 12.15
N LYS A 396 1.13 6.15 11.90
CA LYS A 396 2.12 5.86 12.93
C LYS A 396 2.55 7.11 13.71
N ALA A 397 2.94 8.18 13.01
CA ALA A 397 3.54 9.36 13.65
C ALA A 397 2.52 10.33 14.26
N LYS A 398 1.31 10.43 13.70
CA LYS A 398 0.28 11.42 14.07
C LYS A 398 -1.09 10.80 14.34
N GLY A 399 -1.43 9.69 13.69
CA GLY A 399 -2.66 8.92 13.95
C GLY A 399 -2.64 8.09 15.25
N GLY A 400 -1.46 7.90 15.85
CA GLY A 400 -1.30 7.18 17.13
C GLY A 400 -1.44 5.65 17.05
N ALA A 401 -1.47 5.06 15.85
CA ALA A 401 -1.58 3.63 15.67
C ALA A 401 -0.27 2.91 16.03
N LYS A 402 -0.37 1.75 16.70
CA LYS A 402 0.80 0.99 17.18
C LYS A 402 1.35 0.06 16.09
N TYR A 403 0.57 -0.95 15.69
CA TYR A 403 0.95 -1.94 14.68
C TYR A 403 0.55 -1.44 13.30
N VAL A 404 1.46 -0.71 12.65
CA VAL A 404 1.19 -0.08 11.34
C VAL A 404 1.93 -0.81 10.24
N TYR A 405 1.19 -1.23 9.21
CA TYR A 405 1.75 -1.93 8.06
C TYR A 405 1.13 -1.46 6.75
N LEU A 406 1.97 -1.29 5.74
CA LEU A 406 1.58 -1.18 4.34
C LEU A 406 1.88 -2.53 3.68
N ILE A 407 0.92 -3.12 2.97
CA ILE A 407 1.08 -4.46 2.38
C ILE A 407 0.92 -4.38 0.86
N GLU A 408 2.05 -4.50 0.16
CA GLU A 408 2.09 -4.72 -1.29
C GLU A 408 1.83 -6.20 -1.56
N LEU A 409 0.61 -6.53 -2.01
CA LEU A 409 0.16 -7.90 -2.20
C LEU A 409 0.75 -8.53 -3.49
N ARG A 410 0.18 -9.67 -3.91
CA ARG A 410 0.50 -10.34 -5.17
C ARG A 410 0.22 -9.43 -6.40
N PRO A 411 0.92 -9.66 -7.52
CA PRO A 411 2.02 -10.62 -7.67
C PRO A 411 3.37 -10.09 -7.17
N GLY A 412 4.37 -10.97 -7.06
CA GLY A 412 5.74 -10.58 -6.74
C GLY A 412 6.40 -9.79 -7.87
N GLU A 413 7.41 -8.98 -7.52
CA GLU A 413 8.15 -8.09 -8.44
C GLU A 413 8.61 -8.72 -9.77
N GLU A 414 8.87 -10.03 -9.81
CA GLU A 414 9.35 -10.72 -11.01
C GLU A 414 8.24 -11.27 -11.92
N VAL A 415 6.98 -11.26 -11.50
CA VAL A 415 5.86 -11.62 -12.38
C VAL A 415 5.59 -10.47 -13.36
N TRP A 416 5.10 -10.78 -14.56
CA TRP A 416 5.02 -9.84 -15.68
C TRP A 416 3.66 -9.15 -15.85
N ASP A 417 2.58 -9.66 -15.25
CA ASP A 417 1.21 -9.18 -15.45
C ASP A 417 0.76 -8.11 -14.42
N GLY A 418 1.52 -7.93 -13.34
CA GLY A 418 1.42 -6.77 -12.44
C GLY A 418 0.00 -6.49 -11.92
N PHE A 419 -0.53 -5.31 -12.24
CA PHE A 419 -1.90 -4.90 -11.84
C PHE A 419 -3.03 -5.68 -12.54
N VAL A 420 -2.73 -6.44 -13.61
CA VAL A 420 -3.71 -7.22 -14.40
C VAL A 420 -3.70 -8.70 -13.95
N LEU A 421 -3.78 -8.85 -12.62
CA LEU A 421 -3.67 -10.11 -11.89
C LEU A 421 -4.72 -11.14 -12.32
N ASP A 422 -4.29 -12.38 -12.53
CA ASP A 422 -5.16 -13.51 -12.90
C ASP A 422 -6.22 -13.79 -11.81
N SER A 423 -7.49 -13.97 -12.20
CA SER A 423 -8.59 -14.19 -11.26
C SER A 423 -8.42 -15.45 -10.37
N ARG A 424 -7.60 -16.42 -10.80
CA ARG A 424 -7.23 -17.61 -10.00
C ARG A 424 -6.36 -17.26 -8.79
N GLN A 425 -5.75 -16.08 -8.75
CA GLN A 425 -4.88 -15.62 -7.66
C GLN A 425 -5.63 -14.92 -6.53
N LEU A 426 -6.86 -14.47 -6.76
CA LEU A 426 -7.64 -13.64 -5.82
C LEU A 426 -7.90 -14.34 -4.48
N ILE A 427 -8.50 -15.54 -4.53
CA ILE A 427 -8.79 -16.31 -3.31
C ILE A 427 -7.49 -16.78 -2.61
N PRO A 428 -6.45 -17.29 -3.31
CA PRO A 428 -5.15 -17.57 -2.68
C PRO A 428 -4.48 -16.36 -1.99
N MET A 429 -4.51 -15.18 -2.62
CA MET A 429 -3.97 -13.93 -2.06
C MET A 429 -4.72 -13.52 -0.78
N GLY A 430 -6.06 -13.57 -0.80
CA GLY A 430 -6.88 -13.34 0.39
C GLY A 430 -6.58 -14.34 1.51
N LYS A 431 -6.49 -15.64 1.18
CA LYS A 431 -6.22 -16.73 2.14
C LYS A 431 -4.86 -16.58 2.83
N GLU A 432 -3.77 -16.35 2.09
CA GLU A 432 -2.45 -16.23 2.71
C GLU A 432 -2.30 -14.95 3.53
N THR A 433 -2.80 -13.82 3.01
CA THR A 433 -2.64 -12.53 3.71
C THR A 433 -3.46 -12.53 4.99
N TRP A 434 -4.61 -13.21 5.02
CA TRP A 434 -5.41 -13.38 6.23
C TRP A 434 -4.62 -14.06 7.35
N GLU A 435 -3.85 -15.12 7.09
CA GLU A 435 -3.01 -15.76 8.11
C GLU A 435 -2.00 -14.78 8.73
N GLY A 436 -1.39 -13.90 7.93
CA GLY A 436 -0.54 -12.82 8.43
C GLY A 436 -1.31 -11.78 9.26
N ILE A 437 -2.50 -11.36 8.80
CA ILE A 437 -3.35 -10.37 9.47
C ILE A 437 -3.85 -10.89 10.82
N LYS A 438 -4.17 -12.18 10.94
CA LYS A 438 -4.51 -12.82 12.23
C LYS A 438 -3.39 -12.68 13.27
N VAL A 439 -2.11 -12.65 12.87
CA VAL A 439 -0.99 -12.39 13.80
C VAL A 439 -1.04 -10.95 14.34
N VAL A 440 -1.37 -9.96 13.49
CA VAL A 440 -1.50 -8.56 13.90
C VAL A 440 -2.71 -8.36 14.83
N ILE A 441 -3.85 -8.98 14.53
CA ILE A 441 -5.06 -8.91 15.37
C ILE A 441 -4.80 -9.53 16.75
N ASN A 442 -4.11 -10.67 16.81
CA ASN A 442 -3.69 -11.28 18.08
C ASN A 442 -2.76 -10.38 18.88
N ALA A 443 -1.84 -9.64 18.24
CA ALA A 443 -0.96 -8.69 18.92
C ALA A 443 -1.75 -7.53 19.56
N VAL A 444 -2.73 -6.98 18.84
CA VAL A 444 -3.67 -5.96 19.36
C VAL A 444 -4.44 -6.51 20.57
N GLN A 445 -5.03 -7.71 20.47
CA GLN A 445 -5.80 -8.28 21.57
C GLN A 445 -4.94 -8.59 22.80
N SER A 446 -3.74 -9.14 22.60
CA SER A 446 -2.83 -9.47 23.71
C SER A 446 -2.40 -8.19 24.44
N ALA A 447 -2.02 -7.14 23.71
CA ALA A 447 -1.61 -5.86 24.30
C ALA A 447 -2.73 -5.21 25.14
N GLU A 448 -3.99 -5.37 24.73
CA GLU A 448 -5.16 -4.89 25.48
C GLU A 448 -5.34 -5.67 26.79
N GLN A 449 -5.34 -7.01 26.74
CA GLN A 449 -5.43 -7.87 27.93
C GLN A 449 -4.34 -7.54 28.96
N ASP A 450 -3.12 -7.36 28.47
CA ASP A 450 -1.95 -6.94 29.22
C ASP A 450 -2.15 -5.59 29.93
N SER A 451 -2.79 -4.63 29.25
CA SER A 451 -3.08 -3.30 29.84
C SER A 451 -4.17 -3.37 30.92
N LEU A 452 -5.26 -4.09 30.65
CA LEU A 452 -6.35 -4.30 31.60
C LEU A 452 -5.86 -5.01 32.88
N GLN A 453 -4.93 -5.97 32.75
CA GLN A 453 -4.32 -6.64 33.90
C GLN A 453 -3.40 -5.70 34.71
N ARG A 454 -2.60 -4.85 34.04
CA ARG A 454 -1.78 -3.82 34.70
C ARG A 454 -2.62 -2.80 35.46
N ASP A 455 -3.75 -2.36 34.89
CA ASP A 455 -4.66 -1.42 35.54
C ASP A 455 -5.35 -2.04 36.76
N GLN A 456 -5.82 -3.28 36.66
CA GLN A 456 -6.38 -4.02 37.81
C GLN A 456 -5.37 -4.17 38.96
N ILE A 457 -4.11 -4.52 38.64
CA ILE A 457 -3.03 -4.60 39.64
C ILE A 457 -2.78 -3.22 40.28
N THR A 458 -2.76 -2.15 39.48
CA THR A 458 -2.51 -0.78 39.95
C THR A 458 -3.64 -0.31 40.87
N GLN A 459 -4.90 -0.52 40.48
CA GLN A 459 -6.06 -0.19 41.33
C GLN A 459 -6.09 -1.02 42.61
N ALA A 460 -5.73 -2.31 42.56
CA ALA A 460 -5.62 -3.14 43.76
C ALA A 460 -4.52 -2.64 44.72
N GLN A 461 -3.38 -2.15 44.20
CA GLN A 461 -2.32 -1.55 45.02
C GLN A 461 -2.74 -0.20 45.63
N ILE A 462 -3.47 0.64 44.89
CA ILE A 462 -4.04 1.89 45.40
C ILE A 462 -5.05 1.58 46.52
N ALA A 463 -5.98 0.66 46.28
CA ALA A 463 -7.00 0.24 47.26
C ALA A 463 -6.40 -0.41 48.51
N GLN A 464 -5.20 -1.00 48.45
CA GLN A 464 -4.47 -1.47 49.63
C GLN A 464 -3.83 -0.33 50.42
N ARG A 465 -3.32 0.71 49.74
CA ARG A 465 -2.71 1.90 50.37
C ARG A 465 -3.73 2.86 51.01
N THR A 466 -4.98 2.86 50.54
CA THR A 466 -6.05 3.75 51.06
C THR A 466 -6.90 3.14 52.18
N ARG A 467 -6.62 1.90 52.63
CA ARG A 467 -7.30 1.29 53.78
C ARG A 467 -7.03 2.09 55.07
N PRO A 468 -8.06 2.55 55.80
CA PRO A 468 -7.86 3.21 57.09
C PRO A 468 -7.08 2.33 58.08
N GLY A 469 -6.14 2.93 58.79
CA GLY A 469 -5.33 2.23 59.79
C GLY A 469 -6.21 1.62 60.88
N ARG A 470 -6.11 0.29 61.06
CA ARG A 470 -6.86 -0.44 62.10
C ARG A 470 -6.51 0.15 63.48
N PRO A 471 -7.49 0.60 64.29
CA PRO A 471 -7.19 1.36 65.50
C PRO A 471 -6.39 0.53 66.51
N THR A 472 -5.18 0.99 66.82
CA THR A 472 -4.29 0.34 67.80
C THR A 472 -4.83 0.56 69.20
N LYS A 473 -5.28 -0.52 69.86
CA LYS A 473 -5.70 -0.47 71.27
C LYS A 473 -4.52 -0.08 72.16
N HIS A 474 -4.54 1.13 72.70
CA HIS A 474 -3.66 1.50 73.80
C HIS A 474 -3.91 0.58 75.01
N ARG A 475 -2.83 0.01 75.55
CA ARG A 475 -2.73 -0.44 76.95
C ARG A 475 -1.58 0.34 77.57
N GLY A 476 -1.78 0.85 78.79
CA GLY A 476 -0.82 1.72 79.47
C GLY A 476 0.06 0.99 80.49
N ASN A 477 1.16 1.67 80.84
CA ASN A 477 1.99 1.58 82.05
C ASN A 477 2.44 0.21 82.59
N SER A 478 3.77 0.02 82.62
CA SER A 478 4.51 0.07 83.90
C SER A 478 5.99 0.42 83.65
N LEU A 479 6.77 0.62 84.73
CA LEU A 479 8.15 1.12 84.75
C LEU A 479 9.16 0.12 85.34
N ILE A 480 10.44 0.51 85.36
CA ILE A 480 11.62 -0.14 86.02
C ILE A 480 12.28 -1.27 85.18
N GLY A 481 13.60 -1.28 84.92
CA GLY A 481 14.60 -0.23 85.15
C GLY A 481 16.09 -0.63 84.93
N ARG A 482 16.96 0.39 84.95
CA ARG A 482 18.46 0.38 84.99
C ARG A 482 19.25 -0.03 83.70
N ARG A 483 20.53 0.37 83.68
CA ARG A 483 21.54 0.46 82.58
C ARG A 483 22.66 -0.61 82.76
N PRO A 484 23.68 -0.82 81.87
CA PRO A 484 24.24 -0.01 80.75
C PRO A 484 24.42 -0.86 79.43
N ASN A 485 25.38 -0.77 78.47
CA ASN A 485 26.62 0.03 78.28
C ASN A 485 27.15 0.09 76.81
N ARG A 486 27.44 1.29 76.26
CA ARG A 486 28.38 1.60 75.12
C ARG A 486 28.17 0.86 73.75
N PRO A 487 28.90 1.21 72.67
CA PRO A 487 28.97 2.54 72.02
C PRO A 487 28.66 2.49 70.49
N ARG A 488 28.51 3.65 69.84
CA ARG A 488 28.29 3.77 68.37
C ARG A 488 29.57 3.55 67.54
N ARG A 489 29.42 3.04 66.31
CA ARG A 489 30.38 3.23 65.18
C ARG A 489 29.65 3.83 63.95
N PRO A 490 30.35 4.57 63.06
CA PRO A 490 29.73 5.35 61.99
C PRO A 490 29.50 4.58 60.67
N ARG A 491 28.66 5.16 59.79
CA ARG A 491 28.46 4.71 58.39
C ARG A 491 29.71 4.96 57.54
N ILE A 492 29.93 4.10 56.55
CA ILE A 492 30.87 4.30 55.44
C ILE A 492 30.09 4.24 54.11
N ARG A 493 30.38 5.16 53.19
CA ARG A 493 30.05 5.06 51.75
C ARG A 493 31.34 4.74 50.98
N PRO A 494 31.25 3.99 49.88
CA PRO A 494 32.05 4.29 48.69
C PRO A 494 31.22 4.98 47.59
N ALA A 495 31.91 5.53 46.58
CA ALA A 495 31.36 6.16 45.39
C ALA A 495 31.76 5.34 44.13
N PRO A 496 31.22 5.62 42.92
CA PRO A 496 31.27 4.69 41.79
C PRO A 496 32.57 4.76 40.97
N ARG A 497 32.76 3.77 40.08
CA ARG A 497 33.72 3.82 38.96
C ARG A 497 33.15 3.20 37.69
N ARG A 498 33.65 3.67 36.54
CA ARG A 498 33.43 3.12 35.19
C ARG A 498 34.23 1.82 34.99
N ALA A 499 33.85 1.04 33.98
CA ALA A 499 34.77 0.25 33.16
C ALA A 499 34.18 0.07 31.75
N ASP A 500 34.98 0.34 30.72
CA ASP A 500 34.73 -0.05 29.34
C ASP A 500 35.37 -1.43 29.10
N ALA A 501 34.75 -2.31 28.30
CA ALA A 501 35.38 -3.52 27.78
C ALA A 501 34.61 -4.09 26.58
N GLU A 502 35.29 -4.26 25.45
CA GLU A 502 34.80 -5.03 24.30
C GLU A 502 34.85 -6.54 24.59
N VAL A 503 33.92 -7.32 24.01
CA VAL A 503 34.03 -8.78 23.93
C VAL A 503 33.60 -9.25 22.53
N ALA A 504 34.54 -9.82 21.79
CA ALA A 504 34.30 -10.37 20.45
C ALA A 504 33.47 -11.68 20.48
N PRO A 505 32.69 -11.98 19.42
CA PRO A 505 31.84 -13.17 19.37
C PRO A 505 32.66 -14.46 19.28
N ARG A 506 32.22 -15.51 20.00
CA ARG A 506 32.79 -16.86 19.89
C ARG A 506 32.14 -17.63 18.74
N HIS A 507 32.95 -18.27 17.90
CA HIS A 507 32.46 -19.24 16.91
C HIS A 507 31.73 -20.41 17.58
N ILE A 508 30.58 -20.79 17.02
CA ILE A 508 29.92 -22.07 17.31
C ILE A 508 30.22 -23.02 16.16
N ILE A 509 30.86 -24.14 16.46
CA ILE A 509 31.16 -25.20 15.49
C ILE A 509 29.93 -26.11 15.38
N VAL A 510 29.18 -26.01 14.29
CA VAL A 510 28.10 -26.95 13.98
C VAL A 510 28.70 -28.21 13.36
N LYS A 511 28.59 -29.36 14.05
CA LYS A 511 28.99 -30.66 13.50
C LYS A 511 27.97 -31.14 12.48
N SER A 512 28.43 -31.53 11.29
CA SER A 512 27.61 -32.09 10.22
C SER A 512 27.09 -33.50 10.57
N GLY A 513 25.80 -33.63 10.87
CA GLY A 513 25.14 -34.94 10.98
C GLY A 513 24.80 -35.49 9.60
N HIS A 514 25.25 -36.70 9.28
CA HIS A 514 24.76 -37.44 8.11
C HIS A 514 23.31 -37.90 8.34
N PHE A 515 22.46 -37.75 7.33
CA PHE A 515 21.21 -38.51 7.23
C PHE A 515 21.18 -39.27 5.91
N ARG A 516 20.82 -40.56 5.98
CA ARG A 516 20.74 -41.45 4.80
C ARG A 516 19.48 -41.14 4.00
N LYS A 517 19.59 -41.17 2.66
CA LYS A 517 18.43 -41.44 1.81
C LYS A 517 18.05 -42.92 1.95
N SER A 518 16.76 -43.22 1.98
CA SER A 518 16.22 -44.56 1.80
C SER A 518 15.42 -44.56 0.49
N GLU A 519 15.85 -45.35 -0.47
CA GLU A 519 15.08 -45.62 -1.69
C GLU A 519 14.02 -46.69 -1.39
N THR A 520 12.81 -46.50 -1.91
CA THR A 520 11.80 -47.56 -2.04
C THR A 520 11.26 -47.52 -3.46
N ALA A 521 11.57 -48.55 -4.24
CA ALA A 521 11.10 -48.67 -5.61
C ALA A 521 9.64 -49.14 -5.65
N LEU A 522 8.88 -48.62 -6.61
CA LEU A 522 7.76 -49.32 -7.23
C LEU A 522 7.99 -49.40 -8.74
N ARG A 523 7.33 -50.34 -9.37
CA ARG A 523 7.66 -50.87 -10.70
C ARG A 523 6.50 -50.67 -11.68
N ASP A 524 6.87 -50.69 -12.96
CA ASP A 524 6.11 -51.14 -14.12
C ASP A 524 4.69 -50.57 -14.33
N GLU A 525 4.52 -49.80 -15.41
CA GLU A 525 3.93 -50.40 -16.62
C GLU A 525 4.47 -49.72 -17.89
N GLU A 526 4.30 -50.37 -19.04
CA GLU A 526 4.81 -49.89 -20.34
C GLU A 526 3.77 -49.05 -21.10
N ASP A 527 4.23 -48.12 -21.95
CA ASP A 527 3.77 -48.17 -23.35
C ASP A 527 4.84 -47.64 -24.33
N LYS A 528 4.78 -48.06 -25.59
CA LYS A 528 5.80 -47.83 -26.63
C LYS A 528 5.18 -47.21 -27.89
N LYS A 529 5.77 -46.11 -28.39
CA LYS A 529 6.07 -45.85 -29.84
C LYS A 529 6.72 -44.46 -30.07
N THR A 530 8.03 -44.44 -30.35
CA THR A 530 8.68 -44.28 -31.68
C THR A 530 8.94 -42.84 -32.13
N GLU A 531 10.16 -42.36 -31.87
CA GLU A 531 10.89 -41.45 -32.77
C GLU A 531 11.69 -42.25 -33.83
N PRO A 532 12.07 -41.63 -34.95
CA PRO A 532 13.28 -41.98 -35.70
C PRO A 532 14.40 -40.95 -35.53
N ARG A 533 15.57 -41.40 -35.07
CA ARG A 533 16.89 -40.75 -35.25
C ARG A 533 17.27 -40.79 -36.75
N SER A 534 18.30 -40.14 -37.31
CA SER A 534 19.48 -39.36 -36.86
C SER A 534 19.98 -38.52 -38.08
N ILE A 535 21.08 -37.75 -38.11
CA ILE A 535 22.52 -38.13 -38.13
C ILE A 535 23.37 -36.84 -38.09
N LEU A 536 24.59 -36.89 -37.52
CA LEU A 536 25.57 -35.80 -37.52
C LEU A 536 26.38 -35.76 -38.83
N SER A 537 26.75 -34.56 -39.29
CA SER A 537 28.08 -34.33 -39.90
C SER A 537 28.56 -32.87 -39.80
N LYS A 538 29.88 -32.73 -39.72
CA LYS A 538 30.73 -31.52 -39.74
C LYS A 538 32.17 -32.00 -40.04
N PRO A 539 33.13 -31.14 -40.42
CA PRO A 539 33.03 -29.83 -41.10
C PRO A 539 33.88 -29.83 -42.41
N GLN A 540 33.95 -28.70 -43.16
CA GLN A 540 35.19 -28.40 -43.89
C GLN A 540 35.40 -26.92 -44.29
N THR A 541 36.69 -26.53 -44.20
CA THR A 541 37.46 -25.47 -44.89
C THR A 541 37.07 -23.98 -44.84
N GLU A 542 38.12 -23.15 -44.81
CA GLU A 542 38.05 -21.68 -44.77
C GLU A 542 37.88 -21.03 -46.15
N LYS A 543 37.55 -19.74 -46.13
CA LYS A 543 38.07 -18.74 -47.08
C LYS A 543 38.05 -17.35 -46.45
N GLU A 544 39.22 -16.72 -46.37
CA GLU A 544 39.30 -15.27 -46.17
C GLU A 544 38.72 -14.54 -47.40
N ILE A 545 38.17 -13.33 -47.21
CA ILE A 545 38.39 -12.18 -48.10
C ILE A 545 37.91 -10.86 -47.44
N GLN A 546 38.85 -9.91 -47.36
CA GLN A 546 38.71 -8.44 -47.37
C GLN A 546 37.73 -7.71 -46.42
N LYS A 547 38.30 -6.75 -45.66
CA LYS A 547 37.60 -5.59 -45.07
C LYS A 547 37.14 -4.62 -46.16
N PRO A 548 36.13 -3.77 -45.85
CA PRO A 548 36.33 -2.34 -46.16
C PRO A 548 35.98 -1.37 -45.01
N PHE A 549 36.78 -0.30 -44.95
CA PHE A 549 36.49 1.08 -44.51
C PHE A 549 35.43 1.42 -43.45
N ARG A 550 35.89 2.14 -42.41
CA ARG A 550 35.08 3.16 -41.71
C ARG A 550 35.13 4.49 -42.47
N PRO A 551 34.01 5.23 -42.60
CA PRO A 551 34.02 6.68 -42.78
C PRO A 551 33.93 7.40 -41.42
N PRO A 552 34.63 8.53 -41.21
CA PRO A 552 34.39 9.42 -40.06
C PRO A 552 33.48 10.59 -40.45
N ILE A 553 32.43 10.86 -39.66
CA ILE A 553 31.69 12.12 -39.69
C ILE A 553 31.52 12.61 -38.24
N ALA A 554 31.72 13.91 -38.02
CA ALA A 554 31.60 14.56 -36.72
C ALA A 554 31.03 15.98 -36.88
N ARG A 555 30.58 16.56 -35.75
CA ARG A 555 30.14 17.96 -35.56
C ARG A 555 28.80 18.39 -36.18
N ILE A 556 27.75 18.28 -35.38
CA ILE A 556 26.99 19.43 -34.83
C ILE A 556 26.84 19.06 -33.33
N ILE A 557 27.05 19.87 -32.29
CA ILE A 557 26.80 21.31 -32.05
C ILE A 557 28.05 21.97 -31.46
N THR A 558 28.30 23.24 -31.78
CA THR A 558 29.27 24.11 -31.09
C THR A 558 28.61 24.82 -29.91
N GLN A 559 29.16 24.66 -28.70
CA GLN A 559 28.82 25.51 -27.56
C GLN A 559 29.44 26.91 -27.75
N GLN A 560 28.69 27.97 -27.46
CA GLN A 560 29.27 29.28 -27.15
C GLN A 560 29.45 29.41 -25.64
N PRO A 561 30.57 29.96 -25.15
CA PRO A 561 30.73 30.29 -23.73
C PRO A 561 29.90 31.53 -23.38
N ILE A 562 29.25 31.50 -22.21
CA ILE A 562 28.63 32.70 -21.63
C ILE A 562 29.70 33.43 -20.82
N GLU A 563 29.97 34.69 -21.16
CA GLU A 563 30.93 35.53 -20.43
C GLU A 563 30.37 35.96 -19.07
N THR A 564 31.14 35.72 -18.00
CA THR A 564 30.77 36.10 -16.63
C THR A 564 31.20 37.53 -16.31
N THR A 565 30.43 38.51 -16.78
CA THR A 565 30.62 39.93 -16.39
C THR A 565 30.11 40.19 -14.96
N THR A 566 31.05 40.35 -14.03
CA THR A 566 30.76 40.79 -12.66
C THR A 566 30.48 42.29 -12.60
N THR A 567 29.29 42.69 -12.13
CA THR A 567 29.02 44.09 -11.73
C THR A 567 28.39 44.13 -10.34
N THR A 568 29.16 44.63 -9.38
CA THR A 568 28.74 44.79 -7.97
C THR A 568 28.01 46.12 -7.81
N THR A 569 26.73 46.11 -7.41
CA THR A 569 26.04 47.34 -6.96
C THR A 569 25.25 47.10 -5.67
N THR A 570 25.36 48.05 -4.75
CA THR A 570 24.89 48.07 -3.37
C THR A 570 23.38 47.90 -3.15
N ALA A 571 23.00 47.32 -2.01
CA ALA A 571 21.63 47.35 -1.48
C ALA A 571 21.39 48.53 -0.52
N ALA A 572 20.20 49.13 -0.57
CA ALA A 572 19.60 49.96 0.48
C ALA A 572 18.06 50.06 0.25
N PRO A 573 17.23 50.41 1.25
CA PRO A 573 15.80 50.08 1.25
C PRO A 573 14.87 51.24 0.81
N VAL A 574 13.62 50.89 0.48
CA VAL A 574 12.49 51.83 0.35
C VAL A 574 11.50 51.60 1.50
N GLN A 575 11.07 52.67 2.17
CA GLN A 575 10.15 52.64 3.31
C GLN A 575 8.69 52.91 2.92
N HIS A 576 7.79 52.71 3.89
CA HIS A 576 6.36 53.02 3.83
C HIS A 576 6.00 54.40 3.25
N LEU A 577 4.81 54.45 2.65
CA LEU A 577 3.89 55.58 2.84
C LEU A 577 2.48 55.04 3.17
N GLN A 578 1.69 55.84 3.89
CA GLN A 578 0.36 55.48 4.41
C GLN A 578 -0.72 56.39 3.81
N GLN A 579 -1.92 55.82 3.59
CA GLN A 579 -3.22 56.50 3.67
C GLN A 579 -4.29 55.40 3.78
N VAL A 580 -4.80 55.08 4.97
CA VAL A 580 -5.89 55.78 5.72
C VAL A 580 -7.29 55.50 5.14
N GLN A 581 -7.93 54.50 5.74
CA GLN A 581 -9.37 54.33 6.04
C GLN A 581 -10.43 55.06 5.20
N GLN A 582 -11.43 54.29 4.76
CA GLN A 582 -12.81 54.52 5.23
C GLN A 582 -13.53 53.20 5.54
N VAL A 583 -14.63 53.26 6.29
CA VAL A 583 -15.28 52.12 6.95
C VAL A 583 -16.72 51.95 6.47
N GLN A 584 -17.12 50.72 6.11
CA GLN A 584 -18.50 50.24 6.30
C GLN A 584 -18.67 48.71 6.16
N GLN A 585 -19.42 48.14 7.10
CA GLN A 585 -20.04 46.81 7.12
C GLN A 585 -21.26 46.89 8.06
N PRO A 586 -22.19 45.90 8.07
CA PRO A 586 -22.84 45.26 6.93
C PRO A 586 -24.39 45.33 7.09
N ARG A 587 -25.16 44.72 6.18
CA ARG A 587 -26.61 44.48 6.40
C ARG A 587 -27.02 43.03 6.07
N ARG A 588 -27.83 42.44 6.97
CA ARG A 588 -28.63 41.23 6.73
C ARG A 588 -29.91 41.58 5.95
N PRO A 589 -30.55 40.61 5.29
CA PRO A 589 -31.76 39.96 5.86
C PRO A 589 -31.48 38.48 6.20
N ALA A 590 -32.03 37.84 7.23
CA ALA A 590 -33.40 37.75 7.78
C ALA A 590 -34.27 36.70 7.06
N GLN A 591 -34.82 35.76 7.86
CA GLN A 591 -35.65 34.64 7.40
C GLN A 591 -37.12 35.04 7.28
N THR A 592 -37.85 34.41 6.36
CA THR A 592 -39.31 34.26 6.50
C THR A 592 -39.73 32.88 6.00
N SER A 593 -40.74 32.29 6.64
CA SER A 593 -41.29 30.97 6.29
C SER A 593 -42.61 31.10 5.56
N GLN A 594 -42.87 30.21 4.59
CA GLN A 594 -44.24 29.78 4.28
C GLN A 594 -44.24 28.40 3.59
N GLN A 595 -45.43 27.79 3.51
CA GLN A 595 -45.64 26.40 3.08
C GLN A 595 -46.25 26.34 1.67
N ALA A 596 -46.35 25.10 1.17
CA ALA A 596 -47.41 24.56 0.31
C ALA A 596 -47.11 24.31 -1.19
N GLN A 597 -47.04 22.99 -1.48
CA GLN A 597 -47.87 22.29 -2.47
C GLN A 597 -47.64 22.41 -4.00
N LEU A 598 -47.43 21.22 -4.57
CA LEU A 598 -48.09 20.62 -5.75
C LEU A 598 -47.62 20.95 -7.18
N VAL A 599 -47.25 19.84 -7.86
CA VAL A 599 -47.60 19.45 -9.24
C VAL A 599 -46.81 20.02 -10.43
N GLN A 600 -46.22 19.06 -11.16
CA GLN A 600 -46.00 18.93 -12.61
C GLN A 600 -46.16 20.18 -13.51
N GLU A 601 -45.15 20.43 -14.35
CA GLU A 601 -45.08 19.82 -15.70
C GLU A 601 -43.68 19.20 -15.93
#